data_AF-A0AAD5L7P7-F1
#
_entry.id   AF-A0AAD5L7P7-F1
#
_cell.length_a   1.000
_cell.length_b   1.000
_cell.length_c   1.000
_cell.angle_alpha   90.00
_cell.angle_beta   90.00
_cell.angle_gamma   90.00
#
_symmetry.space_group_name_H-M   'P 1'
#
loop_
_entity.id
_entity.type
_entity.pdbx_description
1 polymer ?
#
loop_
_entity_poly.entity_id
_entity_poly.type
_entity_poly.pdbx_seq_one_letter_code
_entity_poly.pdbx_strand_id
1 'polypeptide(L)'
;MAWSGIVVAVFFVGMGLYGLLAPALLVQPFGIELTRTDARNEVRAVYGGYGLAVGAALALLSARGDIGPTYRRGFFLAIAVSLVGMALGRVLSRLSEAPSAFYPAWFYLVVELVLAALLLHAIHVDEARTPLKNK
;
A
#
# COMPACT_ATOMS: atom_id res chain seq x y z
N MET A 1 -13.61 13.26 -7.96
CA MET A 1 -12.23 12.89 -7.60
C MET A 1 -12.24 12.31 -6.21
N ALA A 2 -11.94 11.02 -6.06
CA ALA A 2 -11.82 10.40 -4.74
C ALA A 2 -10.44 10.77 -4.17
N TRP A 3 -10.40 11.83 -3.36
CA TRP A 3 -9.17 12.32 -2.73
C TRP A 3 -8.46 11.22 -1.91
N SER A 4 -9.21 10.25 -1.39
CA SER A 4 -8.66 9.12 -0.64
C SER A 4 -7.72 8.25 -1.48
N GLY A 5 -8.00 8.04 -2.77
CA GLY A 5 -7.09 7.32 -3.67
C GLY A 5 -5.76 8.04 -3.88
N ILE A 6 -5.77 9.38 -3.90
CA ILE A 6 -4.58 10.21 -4.04
C ILE A 6 -3.73 10.16 -2.78
N VAL A 7 -4.35 10.17 -1.59
CA VAL A 7 -3.63 10.04 -0.32
C VAL A 7 -2.85 8.73 -0.28
N VAL A 8 -3.48 7.62 -0.67
CA VAL A 8 -2.81 6.31 -0.74
C VAL A 8 -1.73 6.31 -1.82
N ALA A 9 -1.96 6.93 -2.97
CA ALA A 9 -0.95 7.09 -4.01
C ALA A 9 0.31 7.81 -3.50
N VAL A 10 0.14 8.94 -2.82
CA VAL A 10 1.25 9.72 -2.24
C VAL A 10 2.03 8.88 -1.23
N PHE A 11 1.34 8.12 -0.38
CA PHE A 11 2.00 7.22 0.58
C PHE A 11 2.89 6.18 -0.14
N PHE A 12 2.36 5.49 -1.15
CA PHE A 12 3.11 4.49 -1.92
C PHE A 12 4.26 5.09 -2.72
N VAL A 13 4.07 6.27 -3.33
CA VAL A 13 5.15 6.99 -4.02
C VAL A 13 6.24 7.38 -3.04
N GLY A 14 5.88 7.95 -1.88
CA GLY A 14 6.85 8.34 -0.85
C GLY A 14 7.66 7.14 -0.33
N MET A 15 6.97 6.05 0.00
CA MET A 15 7.60 4.80 0.45
C MET A 15 8.48 4.19 -0.65
N GLY A 16 8.01 4.18 -1.90
CA GLY A 16 8.76 3.69 -3.06
C GLY A 16 10.03 4.49 -3.34
N LEU A 17 9.94 5.83 -3.35
CA LEU A 17 11.11 6.69 -3.48
C LEU A 17 12.09 6.48 -2.32
N TYR A 18 11.58 6.33 -1.09
CA TYR A 18 12.43 6.07 0.07
C TYR A 18 13.13 4.71 -0.02
N GLY A 19 12.43 3.66 -0.48
CA GLY A 19 13.01 2.35 -0.72
C GLY A 19 14.08 2.33 -1.83
N LEU A 20 13.92 3.16 -2.87
CA LEU A 20 14.92 3.30 -3.94
C LEU A 20 16.17 4.03 -3.46
N LEU A 21 15.98 5.15 -2.78
CA LEU A 21 17.06 6.07 -2.39
C LEU A 21 17.78 5.61 -1.12
N ALA A 22 17.07 5.07 -0.14
CA ALA A 22 17.58 4.73 1.19
C ALA A 22 17.06 3.36 1.69
N PRO A 23 17.34 2.24 0.98
CA PRO A 23 16.77 0.93 1.30
C PRO A 23 17.12 0.44 2.71
N ALA A 24 18.34 0.74 3.21
CA ALA A 24 18.75 0.32 4.55
C ALA A 24 17.94 1.03 5.64
N LEU A 25 17.69 2.33 5.49
CA LEU A 25 16.90 3.11 6.45
C LEU A 25 15.41 2.75 6.41
N LEU A 26 14.90 2.29 5.27
CA LEU A 26 13.52 1.82 5.16
C LEU A 26 13.25 0.60 6.04
N VAL A 27 14.18 -0.36 6.07
CA VAL A 27 13.97 -1.63 6.78
C VAL A 27 14.56 -1.65 8.19
N GLN A 28 15.42 -0.68 8.52
CA GLN A 28 16.05 -0.53 9.84
C GLN A 28 15.06 -0.55 11.01
N PRO A 29 13.86 0.07 10.96
CA PRO A 29 12.87 -0.03 12.02
C PRO A 29 12.49 -1.45 12.42
N PHE A 30 12.59 -2.40 11.49
CA PHE A 30 12.28 -3.81 11.71
C PHE A 30 13.48 -4.62 12.18
N GLY A 31 14.61 -3.96 12.48
CA GLY A 31 15.86 -4.64 12.87
C GLY A 31 16.53 -5.39 11.73
N ILE A 32 16.15 -5.11 10.47
CA ILE A 32 16.70 -5.80 9.29
C ILE A 32 17.99 -5.09 8.86
N GLU A 33 19.09 -5.84 8.82
CA GLU A 33 20.38 -5.35 8.33
C GLU A 33 20.66 -5.81 6.90
N LEU A 34 20.92 -4.86 5.99
CA LEU A 34 21.19 -5.14 4.58
C LEU A 34 22.69 -5.25 4.27
N THR A 35 23.31 -6.32 4.78
CA THR A 35 24.76 -6.56 4.68
C THR A 35 25.22 -6.86 3.25
N ARG A 36 24.37 -7.49 2.43
CA ARG A 36 24.68 -7.88 1.04
C ARG A 36 24.11 -6.89 0.01
N THR A 37 24.80 -6.77 -1.12
CA THR A 37 24.30 -5.98 -2.28
C THR A 37 22.98 -6.53 -2.79
N ASP A 38 22.86 -7.86 -2.88
CA ASP A 38 21.63 -8.51 -3.34
C ASP A 38 20.43 -8.16 -2.45
N ALA A 39 20.63 -8.12 -1.12
CA ALA A 39 19.58 -7.73 -0.18
C ALA A 39 19.12 -6.27 -0.38
N ARG A 40 20.07 -5.35 -0.69
CA ARG A 40 19.71 -3.97 -1.04
C ARG A 40 18.99 -3.87 -2.38
N ASN A 41 19.35 -4.72 -3.35
CA ASN A 41 18.67 -4.78 -4.65
C ASN A 41 17.24 -5.29 -4.49
N GLU A 42 17.01 -6.32 -3.70
CA GLU A 42 15.67 -6.82 -3.36
C GLU A 42 14.81 -5.73 -2.74
N VAL A 43 15.35 -4.99 -1.76
CA VAL A 43 14.59 -3.92 -1.11
C VAL A 43 14.22 -2.82 -2.09
N ARG A 44 15.15 -2.43 -2.96
CA ARG A 44 14.89 -1.45 -4.03
C ARG A 44 13.87 -1.95 -5.05
N ALA A 45 13.85 -3.23 -5.38
CA ALA A 45 12.90 -3.78 -6.33
C ALA A 45 11.48 -3.85 -5.73
N VAL A 46 11.34 -4.47 -4.55
CA VAL A 46 10.04 -4.81 -3.95
C VAL A 46 9.44 -3.64 -3.18
N TYR A 47 10.20 -2.96 -2.33
CA TYR A 47 9.66 -1.81 -1.61
C TYR A 47 9.77 -0.54 -2.43
N GLY A 48 10.88 -0.39 -3.15
CA GLY A 48 11.13 0.78 -3.98
C GLY A 48 10.30 0.81 -5.27
N GLY A 49 10.71 0.01 -6.25
CA GLY A 49 10.16 0.00 -7.61
C GLY A 49 8.69 -0.40 -7.66
N TYR A 50 8.31 -1.50 -6.98
CA TYR A 50 6.90 -1.91 -6.90
C TYR A 50 6.05 -0.89 -6.14
N GLY A 51 6.55 -0.35 -5.02
CA GLY A 51 5.85 0.72 -4.28
C GLY A 51 5.59 1.95 -5.15
N LEU A 52 6.61 2.41 -5.89
CA LEU A 52 6.50 3.53 -6.82
C LEU A 52 5.52 3.24 -7.96
N ALA A 53 5.55 2.04 -8.54
CA ALA A 53 4.65 1.64 -9.61
C ALA A 53 3.18 1.60 -9.15
N VAL A 54 2.91 1.02 -7.98
CA VAL A 54 1.57 1.02 -7.37
C VAL A 54 1.11 2.45 -7.09
N GLY A 55 1.96 3.28 -6.51
CA GLY A 55 1.64 4.68 -6.25
C GLY A 55 1.31 5.47 -7.52
N ALA A 56 2.09 5.30 -8.58
CA ALA A 56 1.84 5.91 -9.88
C ALA A 56 0.52 5.42 -10.52
N ALA A 57 0.23 4.12 -10.44
CA ALA A 57 -1.03 3.56 -10.93
C ALA A 57 -2.24 4.12 -10.16
N LEU A 58 -2.16 4.20 -8.82
CA LEU A 58 -3.20 4.80 -7.99
C LEU A 58 -3.42 6.28 -8.32
N ALA A 59 -2.34 7.05 -8.53
CA ALA A 59 -2.42 8.45 -8.91
C ALA A 59 -3.09 8.60 -10.29
N LEU A 60 -2.67 7.81 -11.27
CA LEU A 60 -3.22 7.82 -12.63
C LEU A 60 -4.71 7.49 -12.62
N LEU A 61 -5.10 6.40 -11.96
CA LEU A 61 -6.49 5.96 -11.85
C LEU A 61 -7.36 6.98 -11.09
N SER A 62 -6.81 7.64 -10.08
CA SER A 62 -7.53 8.66 -9.30
C SER A 62 -7.71 9.99 -10.06
N ALA A 63 -6.76 10.35 -10.91
CA ALA A 63 -6.77 11.60 -11.67
C ALA A 63 -7.53 11.49 -13.00
N ARG A 64 -7.53 10.33 -13.64
CA ARG A 64 -8.12 10.12 -14.97
C ARG A 64 -9.54 9.54 -14.89
N GLY A 65 -10.52 10.38 -15.24
CA GLY A 65 -11.94 10.03 -15.26
C GLY A 65 -12.36 9.18 -16.45
N ASP A 66 -11.54 9.13 -17.51
CA ASP A 66 -11.74 8.37 -18.75
C ASP A 66 -11.40 6.88 -18.60
N ILE A 67 -10.61 6.50 -17.59
CA ILE A 67 -10.36 5.09 -17.28
C ILE A 67 -11.64 4.48 -16.70
N GLY A 68 -12.12 3.41 -17.35
CA GLY A 68 -13.39 2.78 -17.01
C GLY A 68 -13.51 2.45 -15.50
N PRO A 69 -14.66 2.75 -14.87
CA PRO A 69 -14.84 2.65 -13.42
C PRO A 69 -14.59 1.23 -12.89
N THR A 70 -14.86 0.20 -13.68
CA THR A 70 -14.60 -1.20 -13.34
C THR A 70 -13.11 -1.48 -13.11
N TYR A 71 -12.23 -1.01 -14.00
CA TYR A 71 -10.78 -1.22 -13.87
C TYR A 71 -10.21 -0.51 -12.65
N ARG A 72 -10.67 0.73 -12.42
CA ARG A 72 -10.27 1.52 -11.26
C ARG A 72 -10.67 0.86 -9.94
N ARG A 73 -11.94 0.43 -9.82
CA ARG A 73 -12.43 -0.27 -8.63
C ARG A 73 -11.72 -1.59 -8.40
N GLY A 74 -11.52 -2.38 -9.47
CA GLY A 74 -10.79 -3.64 -9.40
C GLY A 74 -9.37 -3.45 -8.88
N PHE A 75 -8.65 -2.44 -9.38
CA PHE A 75 -7.30 -2.15 -8.90
C PHE A 75 -7.28 -1.65 -7.45
N PHE A 76 -8.19 -0.75 -7.08
CA PHE A 76 -8.30 -0.27 -5.69
C PHE A 76 -8.62 -1.41 -4.72
N LEU A 77 -9.50 -2.33 -5.12
CA LEU A 77 -9.84 -3.50 -4.33
C LEU A 77 -8.64 -4.42 -4.16
N ALA A 78 -7.90 -4.69 -5.25
CA ALA A 78 -6.71 -5.53 -5.19
C ALA A 78 -5.69 -4.99 -4.17
N ILE A 79 -5.38 -3.69 -4.23
CA ILE A 79 -4.43 -3.07 -3.29
C ILE A 79 -4.98 -3.03 -1.87
N ALA A 80 -6.28 -2.77 -1.68
CA ALA A 80 -6.92 -2.81 -0.36
C ALA A 80 -6.81 -4.21 0.27
N VAL A 81 -7.07 -5.26 -0.50
CA VAL A 81 -6.93 -6.66 -0.06
C VAL A 81 -5.47 -6.98 0.28
N SER A 82 -4.51 -6.53 -0.53
CA SER A 82 -3.08 -6.69 -0.23
C SER A 82 -2.68 -6.03 1.09
N LEU A 83 -3.17 -4.82 1.36
CA LEU A 83 -2.93 -4.10 2.63
C LEU A 83 -3.52 -4.85 3.83
N VAL A 84 -4.75 -5.35 3.71
CA VAL A 84 -5.37 -6.19 4.75
C VAL A 84 -4.57 -7.47 4.96
N GLY A 85 -4.08 -8.10 3.89
CA GLY A 85 -3.21 -9.28 3.97
C GLY A 85 -1.93 -9.02 4.77
N MET A 86 -1.28 -7.88 4.55
CA MET A 86 -0.11 -7.47 5.34
C MET A 86 -0.46 -7.26 6.82
N ALA A 87 -1.57 -6.58 7.10
CA ALA A 87 -2.06 -6.37 8.47
C ALA A 87 -2.36 -7.70 9.18
N LEU A 88 -3.01 -8.64 8.49
CA LEU A 88 -3.26 -9.99 9.00
C LEU A 88 -1.96 -10.74 9.28
N GLY A 89 -0.97 -10.63 8.39
CA GLY A 89 0.37 -11.21 8.61
C GLY A 89 0.97 -10.76 9.93
N ARG A 90 0.86 -9.47 10.28
CA ARG A 90 1.34 -8.94 11.57
C ARG A 90 0.58 -9.48 12.77
N VAL A 91 -0.74 -9.67 12.65
CA VAL A 91 -1.56 -10.29 13.71
C VAL A 91 -1.16 -11.75 13.89
N LEU A 92 -0.95 -12.49 12.81
CA LEU A 92 -0.52 -13.89 12.88
C LEU A 92 0.88 -14.03 13.48
N SER A 93 1.82 -13.14 13.14
CA SER A 93 3.14 -13.10 13.77
C SER A 93 3.07 -12.91 15.29
N ARG A 94 2.05 -12.21 15.82
CA ARG A 94 1.84 -12.07 17.27
C ARG A 94 1.39 -13.35 17.96
N LEU A 95 0.82 -14.30 17.23
CA LEU A 95 0.41 -15.58 17.79
C LEU A 95 1.60 -16.54 17.92
N SER A 96 2.66 -16.37 17.11
CA SER A 96 3.83 -17.24 17.08
C SER A 96 5.06 -16.65 17.78
N GLU A 97 5.20 -15.32 17.81
CA GLU A 97 6.40 -14.63 18.31
C GLU A 97 6.14 -13.86 19.61
N ALA A 98 7.20 -13.60 20.36
CA ALA A 98 7.14 -12.82 21.60
C ALA A 98 6.55 -11.40 21.36
N PRO A 99 5.95 -10.77 22.39
CA PRO A 99 5.33 -9.46 22.23
C PRO A 99 6.33 -8.41 21.73
N SER A 100 6.18 -7.94 20.49
CA SER A 100 6.97 -6.81 19.99
C SER A 100 6.53 -5.47 20.61
N ALA A 101 7.37 -4.45 20.54
CA ALA A 101 7.01 -3.09 20.91
C ALA A 101 5.91 -2.52 19.99
N PHE A 102 5.31 -1.38 20.37
CA PHE A 102 4.30 -0.70 19.54
C PHE A 102 4.84 -0.33 18.14
N TYR A 103 6.04 0.27 18.11
CA TYR A 103 6.78 0.50 16.87
C TYR A 103 7.80 -0.62 16.65
N PRO A 104 7.95 -1.16 15.43
CA PRO A 104 7.24 -0.78 14.20
C PRO A 104 5.91 -1.53 13.98
N ALA A 105 5.70 -2.68 14.61
CA ALA A 105 4.69 -3.66 14.18
C ALA A 105 3.23 -3.15 14.26
N TRP A 106 2.80 -2.60 15.39
CA TRP A 106 1.42 -2.12 15.55
C TRP A 106 1.16 -0.82 14.78
N PHE A 107 2.16 0.06 14.72
CA PHE A 107 2.07 1.28 13.92
C PHE A 107 1.79 0.95 12.44
N TYR A 108 2.56 0.05 11.83
CA TYR A 108 2.35 -0.33 10.44
C TYR A 108 1.05 -1.10 10.22
N LEU A 109 0.59 -1.90 11.20
CA LEU A 109 -0.75 -2.50 11.14
C LEU A 109 -1.84 -1.42 11.02
N VAL A 110 -1.76 -0.37 11.84
CA VAL A 110 -2.73 0.74 11.77
C VAL A 110 -2.64 1.45 10.42
N VAL A 111 -1.43 1.73 9.94
CA VAL A 111 -1.23 2.34 8.62
C VAL A 111 -1.84 1.49 7.51
N GLU A 112 -1.58 0.18 7.49
CA GLU A 112 -2.11 -0.77 6.51
C GLU A 112 -3.66 -0.77 6.50
N LEU A 113 -4.28 -0.83 7.68
CA LEU A 113 -5.75 -0.80 7.80
C LEU A 113 -6.34 0.55 7.38
N VAL A 114 -5.71 1.67 7.73
CA VAL A 114 -6.17 3.02 7.34
C VAL A 114 -6.09 3.18 5.82
N LEU A 115 -4.98 2.79 5.20
CA LEU A 115 -4.83 2.87 3.74
C LEU A 115 -5.84 1.96 3.02
N ALA A 116 -6.09 0.75 3.53
CA ALA A 116 -7.11 -0.14 2.99
C ALA A 116 -8.50 0.49 3.07
N ALA A 117 -8.86 1.06 4.22
CA ALA A 117 -10.14 1.75 4.42
C ALA A 117 -10.31 2.94 3.48
N LEU A 118 -9.25 3.71 3.22
CA LEU A 118 -9.26 4.84 2.27
C LEU A 118 -9.52 4.39 0.83
N LEU A 119 -8.99 3.23 0.42
CA LEU A 119 -9.26 2.64 -0.89
C LEU A 119 -10.69 2.10 -1.00
N LEU A 120 -11.19 1.42 0.05
CA LEU A 120 -12.59 0.97 0.09
C LEU A 120 -13.57 2.15 0.04
N HIS A 121 -13.26 3.24 0.76
CA HIS A 121 -13.99 4.50 0.66
C HIS A 121 -13.94 5.06 -0.77
N ALA A 122 -12.79 5.01 -1.45
CA ALA A 122 -12.68 5.46 -2.83
C ALA A 122 -13.59 4.65 -3.78
N ILE A 123 -13.66 3.33 -3.60
CA ILE A 123 -14.55 2.43 -4.35
C ILE A 123 -16.01 2.79 -4.12
N HIS A 124 -16.41 2.98 -2.86
CA HIS A 124 -17.78 3.32 -2.50
C HIS A 124 -18.22 4.67 -3.09
N VAL A 125 -17.36 5.68 -3.02
CA VAL A 125 -17.60 7.00 -3.65
C VAL A 125 -17.76 6.87 -5.17
N ASP A 126 -17.01 5.97 -5.78
CA ASP A 126 -17.07 5.71 -7.21
C ASP A 126 -18.36 4.99 -7.62
N GLU A 127 -18.86 4.05 -6.82
CA GLU A 127 -20.14 3.38 -7.02
C GLU A 127 -21.30 4.36 -6.97
N ALA A 128 -21.31 5.26 -5.99
CA ALA A 128 -22.32 6.31 -5.87
C ALA A 128 -22.35 7.25 -7.09
N ARG A 129 -21.22 7.46 -7.76
CA ARG A 129 -21.12 8.32 -8.96
C ARG A 129 -21.49 7.61 -10.25
N THR A 130 -21.27 6.29 -10.32
CA THR A 130 -21.45 5.53 -11.55
C THR A 130 -21.94 4.13 -11.20
N PRO A 131 -23.23 3.95 -10.88
CA PRO A 131 -23.76 2.64 -10.57
C PRO A 131 -23.53 1.74 -11.79
N LEU A 132 -22.91 0.58 -11.57
CA LEU A 132 -22.81 -0.41 -12.62
C LEU A 132 -24.25 -0.83 -12.93
N LYS A 133 -24.67 -0.66 -14.18
CA LYS A 133 -25.93 -1.25 -14.62
C LYS A 133 -25.75 -2.76 -14.50
N ASN A 134 -26.38 -3.36 -13.49
CA ASN A 134 -26.52 -4.81 -13.41
C ASN A 134 -27.14 -5.28 -14.73
N LYS A 135 -26.42 -6.14 -15.44
CA LYS A 135 -26.98 -6.93 -16.54
C LYS A 135 -27.80 -8.07 -15.95
#